data_AF-A0A975R3L1-F1
#
_entry.id   AF-A0A975R3L1-F1
#
_cell.length_a   1.000
_cell.length_b   1.000
_cell.length_c   1.000
_cell.angle_alpha   90.00
_cell.angle_beta   90.00
_cell.angle_gamma   90.00
#
_symmetry.space_group_name_H-M   'P 1'
#
loop_
_entity.id
_entity.type
_entity.pdbx_description
1 polymer ?
#
loop_
_entity_poly.entity_id
_entity_poly.type
_entity_poly.pdbx_seq_one_letter_code
_entity_poly.pdbx_strand_id
1 'polypeptide(L)'
;MSKEEKNDKRERHMLSVCCESKEQKRRIERAAGGNTSLYVLERVLYDDGYADRRHDVAARLLRVADELSDELHRNGDLVRATSGLRHAIERSSAATNDPRIRQATEDISSLISKLLESHEKRVHLSGELIKAIFDHAKACAEWDLRQERKATIQQRRARSS
;
A
#
# COMPACT_ATOMS: atom_id res chain seq x y z
N MET A 1 20.09 -3.56 44.80
CA MET A 1 19.15 -2.53 44.32
C MET A 1 19.93 -1.54 43.46
N SER A 2 20.18 -1.87 42.20
CA SER A 2 20.81 -0.98 41.21
C SER A 2 19.76 -0.56 40.20
N LYS A 3 19.51 0.74 40.08
CA LYS A 3 18.67 1.34 39.06
C LYS A 3 19.45 1.35 37.74
N GLU A 4 19.28 0.34 36.91
CA GLU A 4 19.68 0.42 35.50
C GLU A 4 18.65 1.26 34.75
N GLU A 5 19.03 2.49 34.43
CA GLU A 5 18.31 3.34 33.48
C GLU A 5 18.37 2.69 32.10
N LYS A 6 17.24 2.09 31.66
CA LYS A 6 17.01 1.74 30.26
C LYS A 6 16.91 3.03 29.43
N ASN A 7 18.05 3.60 29.08
CA ASN A 7 18.14 4.60 28.01
C ASN A 7 18.25 3.87 26.68
N ASP A 8 17.12 3.34 26.21
CA ASP A 8 16.98 2.82 24.85
C ASP A 8 16.90 4.03 23.88
N LYS A 9 18.00 4.79 23.78
CA LYS A 9 18.15 5.85 22.81
C LYS A 9 18.39 5.18 21.46
N ARG A 10 17.32 4.81 20.77
CA ARG A 10 17.38 4.49 19.33
C ARG A 10 18.19 5.59 18.64
N GLU A 11 19.38 5.25 18.12
CA GLU A 11 20.15 6.15 17.28
C GLU A 11 19.27 6.55 16.09
N ARG A 12 18.80 7.80 16.09
CA ARG A 12 18.09 8.36 14.94
C ARG A 12 19.14 8.79 13.93
N HIS A 13 19.39 7.94 12.94
CA HIS A 13 20.18 8.34 11.79
C HIS A 13 19.46 9.46 11.05
N MET A 14 20.10 10.64 10.98
CA MET A 14 19.58 11.81 10.30
C MET A 14 20.28 11.92 8.94
N LEU A 15 19.51 11.84 7.87
CA LEU A 15 19.99 12.11 6.52
C LEU A 15 19.75 13.59 6.21
N SER A 16 20.83 14.30 5.87
CA SER A 16 20.77 15.69 5.43
C SER A 16 20.97 15.74 3.92
N VAL A 17 20.01 16.33 3.20
CA VAL A 17 20.07 16.47 1.74
C VAL A 17 20.37 17.92 1.40
N CYS A 18 21.51 18.15 0.77
CA CYS A 18 21.92 19.47 0.30
C CYS A 18 21.25 19.77 -1.04
N CYS A 19 20.62 20.95 -1.15
CA CYS A 19 20.13 21.45 -2.43
C CYS A 19 21.23 22.29 -3.10
N GLU A 20 21.44 22.08 -4.40
CA GLU A 20 22.41 22.82 -5.23
C GLU A 20 22.04 24.30 -5.39
N SER A 21 20.75 24.64 -5.21
CA SER A 21 20.27 26.02 -5.27
C SER A 21 19.04 26.28 -4.40
N LYS A 22 18.81 27.56 -4.08
CA LYS A 22 17.58 28.03 -3.41
C LYS A 22 16.33 27.73 -4.25
N GLU A 23 16.48 27.68 -5.56
CA GLU A 23 15.39 27.45 -6.50
C GLU A 23 14.99 25.98 -6.56
N GLN A 24 15.97 25.06 -6.49
CA GLN A 24 15.74 23.64 -6.30
C GLN A 24 15.02 23.36 -4.97
N LYS A 25 15.46 24.00 -3.87
CA LYS A 25 14.79 23.89 -2.56
C LYS A 25 13.31 24.28 -2.64
N ARG A 26 13.00 25.43 -3.23
CA ARG A 26 11.60 25.90 -3.40
C ARG A 26 10.76 25.00 -4.31
N ARG A 27 11.38 24.30 -5.26
CA ARG A 27 10.69 23.32 -6.12
C ARG A 27 10.35 22.06 -5.33
N ILE A 28 11.29 21.58 -4.51
CA ILE A 28 11.11 20.42 -3.61
C ILE A 28 10.00 20.72 -2.59
N GLU A 29 10.06 21.87 -1.92
CA GLU A 29 9.05 22.25 -0.91
C GLU A 29 7.64 22.33 -1.50
N ARG A 30 7.49 22.91 -2.70
CA ARG A 30 6.20 22.95 -3.40
C ARG A 30 5.70 21.57 -3.82
N ALA A 31 6.60 20.69 -4.24
CA ALA A 31 6.24 19.32 -4.64
C ALA A 31 5.89 18.43 -3.44
N ALA A 32 6.51 18.69 -2.29
CA ALA A 32 6.31 17.91 -1.07
C ALA A 32 4.97 18.17 -0.36
N GLY A 33 4.24 19.23 -0.72
CA GLY A 33 2.88 19.46 -0.22
C GLY A 33 2.75 19.56 1.31
N GLY A 34 3.83 19.90 2.02
CA GLY A 34 3.84 20.05 3.48
C GLY A 34 4.67 19.02 4.26
N ASN A 35 5.12 17.92 3.65
CA ASN A 35 6.03 16.96 4.29
C ASN A 35 7.30 16.71 3.47
N THR A 36 8.23 17.67 3.55
CA THR A 36 9.49 17.64 2.80
C THR A 36 10.40 16.48 3.20
N SER A 37 10.40 16.08 4.48
CA SER A 37 11.23 14.96 4.94
C SER A 37 10.78 13.63 4.34
N LEU A 38 9.46 13.36 4.33
CA LEU A 38 8.92 12.15 3.70
C LEU A 38 9.15 12.18 2.19
N TYR A 39 8.90 13.32 1.55
CA TYR A 39 9.13 13.51 0.12
C TYR A 39 10.58 13.25 -0.29
N VAL A 40 11.54 13.75 0.49
CA VAL A 40 12.97 13.56 0.25
C VAL A 40 13.40 12.13 0.57
N LEU A 41 12.89 11.53 1.65
CA LEU A 41 13.16 10.13 1.99
C LEU A 41 12.69 9.21 0.85
N GLU A 42 11.48 9.43 0.35
CA GLU A 42 10.91 8.69 -0.78
C GLU A 42 11.72 8.87 -2.06
N ARG A 43 12.18 10.09 -2.38
CA ARG A 43 12.94 10.36 -3.60
C ARG A 43 14.44 10.08 -3.55
N VAL A 44 15.06 10.06 -2.38
CA VAL A 44 16.52 9.87 -2.24
C VAL A 44 16.86 8.42 -1.87
N LEU A 45 16.00 7.73 -1.13
CA LEU A 45 16.24 6.33 -0.75
C LEU A 45 15.61 5.31 -1.70
N TYR A 46 14.57 5.69 -2.46
CA TYR A 46 13.83 4.74 -3.28
C TYR A 46 13.83 5.06 -4.78
N ASP A 47 14.45 6.16 -5.20
CA ASP A 47 14.45 6.61 -6.59
C ASP A 47 15.90 6.61 -7.12
N ASP A 48 16.21 5.62 -7.95
CA ASP A 48 17.30 5.69 -8.92
C ASP A 48 16.96 6.74 -10.01
N GLY A 49 16.77 8.00 -9.61
CA GLY A 49 16.77 9.14 -10.52
C GLY A 49 15.62 9.21 -11.55
N TYR A 50 14.36 9.09 -11.15
CA TYR A 50 13.27 9.47 -12.06
C TYR A 50 13.15 11.00 -12.18
N ALA A 51 13.59 11.52 -13.34
CA ALA A 51 13.53 12.94 -13.67
C ALA A 51 12.10 13.48 -13.88
N ASP A 52 11.10 12.60 -14.04
CA ASP A 52 9.71 12.95 -14.37
C ASP A 52 8.74 12.58 -13.22
N ARG A 53 7.94 13.57 -12.78
CA ARG A 53 6.92 13.42 -11.72
C ARG A 53 5.86 12.35 -12.03
N ARG A 54 5.65 11.98 -13.29
CA ARG A 54 4.68 10.96 -13.69
C ARG A 54 5.15 9.54 -13.36
N HIS A 55 6.45 9.31 -13.49
CA HIS A 55 7.06 8.03 -13.10
C HIS A 55 7.06 7.87 -11.58
N ASP A 56 7.25 8.96 -10.83
CA ASP A 56 7.12 9.03 -9.36
C ASP A 56 5.69 8.65 -8.89
N VAL A 57 4.64 9.20 -9.52
CA VAL A 57 3.24 8.84 -9.19
C VAL A 57 2.93 7.38 -9.56
N ALA A 58 3.34 6.91 -10.73
CA ALA A 58 3.13 5.53 -11.14
C ALA A 58 3.83 4.54 -10.22
N ALA A 59 5.08 4.82 -9.81
CA ALA A 59 5.83 3.99 -8.87
C ALA A 59 5.16 3.92 -7.48
N ARG A 60 4.68 5.06 -6.96
CA ARG A 60 3.92 5.11 -5.69
C ARG A 60 2.65 4.28 -5.76
N LEU A 61 1.89 4.40 -6.86
CA LEU A 61 0.67 3.62 -7.05
C LEU A 61 0.98 2.12 -7.10
N LEU A 62 2.01 1.71 -7.85
CA LEU A 62 2.41 0.30 -7.92
C LEU A 62 2.84 -0.25 -6.55
N ARG A 63 3.52 0.56 -5.72
CA ARG A 63 3.84 0.17 -4.34
C ARG A 63 2.60 -0.03 -3.48
N VAL A 64 1.62 0.85 -3.59
CA VAL A 64 0.34 0.68 -2.89
C VAL A 64 -0.37 -0.60 -3.35
N ALA A 65 -0.34 -0.91 -4.65
CA ALA A 65 -0.90 -2.17 -5.16
C ALA A 65 -0.18 -3.41 -4.61
N ASP A 66 1.13 -3.34 -4.43
CA ASP A 66 1.92 -4.41 -3.80
C ASP A 66 1.53 -4.61 -2.33
N GLU A 67 1.47 -3.53 -1.55
CA GLU A 67 1.06 -3.57 -0.13
C GLU A 67 -0.38 -4.08 0.04
N LEU A 68 -1.30 -3.68 -0.86
CA LEU A 68 -2.67 -4.19 -0.89
C LEU A 68 -2.72 -5.67 -1.27
N SER A 69 -1.83 -6.13 -2.15
CA SER A 69 -1.73 -7.54 -2.51
C SER A 69 -1.29 -8.37 -1.30
N ASP A 70 -0.31 -7.90 -0.53
CA ASP A 70 0.09 -8.54 0.74
C ASP A 70 -1.04 -8.52 1.79
N GLU A 71 -1.83 -7.44 1.85
CA GLU A 71 -3.01 -7.38 2.70
C GLU A 71 -4.08 -8.40 2.27
N LEU A 72 -4.31 -8.57 0.96
CA LEU A 72 -5.23 -9.57 0.44
C LEU A 72 -4.84 -11.00 0.84
N HIS A 73 -3.55 -11.35 0.77
CA HIS A 73 -3.06 -12.65 1.23
C HIS A 73 -3.32 -12.85 2.73
N ARG A 74 -2.99 -11.84 3.55
CA ARG A 74 -3.23 -11.86 5.00
C ARG A 74 -4.72 -11.98 5.34
N ASN A 75 -5.58 -11.25 4.63
CA ASN A 75 -7.04 -11.37 4.78
C ASN A 75 -7.52 -12.78 4.40
N GLY A 76 -6.95 -13.40 3.36
CA GLY A 76 -7.25 -14.78 2.99
C GLY A 76 -6.89 -15.79 4.09
N ASP A 77 -5.75 -15.62 4.76
CA ASP A 77 -5.37 -16.43 5.92
C ASP A 77 -6.33 -16.24 7.10
N LEU A 78 -6.73 -15.00 7.39
CA LEU A 78 -7.70 -14.67 8.44
C LEU A 78 -9.07 -15.28 8.16
N VAL A 79 -9.56 -15.25 6.91
CA VAL A 79 -10.81 -15.89 6.51
C VAL A 79 -10.75 -17.40 6.74
N ARG A 80 -9.64 -18.05 6.35
CA ARG A 80 -9.41 -19.49 6.59
C ARG A 80 -9.41 -19.81 8.09
N ALA A 81 -8.67 -19.05 8.90
CA ALA A 81 -8.59 -19.24 10.34
C ALA A 81 -9.96 -19.05 11.02
N THR A 82 -10.68 -17.99 10.67
CA THR A 82 -11.99 -17.66 11.26
C THR A 82 -13.06 -18.69 10.88
N SER A 83 -13.05 -19.17 9.63
CA SER A 83 -13.93 -20.26 9.18
C SER A 83 -13.62 -21.58 9.89
N GLY A 84 -12.32 -21.89 10.08
CA GLY A 84 -11.88 -23.04 10.86
C GLY A 84 -12.33 -22.99 12.31
N LEU A 85 -12.25 -21.81 12.95
CA LEU A 85 -12.74 -21.57 14.30
C LEU A 85 -14.25 -21.82 14.40
N ARG A 86 -15.04 -21.32 13.45
CA ARG A 86 -16.50 -21.57 13.41
C ARG A 86 -16.81 -23.05 13.46
N HIS A 87 -16.18 -23.84 12.58
CA HIS A 87 -16.40 -25.28 12.55
C HIS A 87 -15.91 -25.99 13.82
N ALA A 88 -14.83 -25.53 14.44
CA ALA A 88 -14.35 -26.09 15.70
C ALA A 88 -15.34 -25.85 16.84
N ILE A 89 -15.92 -24.65 16.90
CA ILE A 89 -16.94 -24.30 17.90
C ILE A 89 -18.21 -25.13 17.68
N GLU A 90 -18.73 -25.18 16.44
CA GLU A 90 -19.92 -25.96 16.09
C GLU A 90 -19.77 -27.44 16.47
N ARG A 91 -18.59 -28.04 16.23
CA ARG A 91 -18.29 -29.42 16.65
C ARG A 91 -18.21 -29.58 18.16
N SER A 92 -17.58 -28.64 18.85
CA SER A 92 -17.42 -28.69 20.32
C SER A 92 -18.75 -28.51 21.05
N SER A 93 -19.66 -27.70 20.51
CA SER A 93 -20.97 -27.44 21.12
C SER A 93 -21.98 -28.56 20.87
N ALA A 94 -21.81 -29.35 19.79
CA ALA A 94 -22.76 -30.40 19.39
C ALA A 94 -22.98 -31.48 20.47
N ALA A 95 -22.01 -31.69 21.37
CA ALA A 95 -22.09 -32.66 22.45
C ALA A 95 -22.64 -32.09 23.78
N THR A 96 -22.90 -30.77 23.84
CA THR A 96 -23.27 -30.07 25.07
C THR A 96 -24.71 -29.57 25.04
N ASN A 97 -25.50 -29.94 26.05
CA ASN A 97 -26.87 -29.45 26.25
C ASN A 97 -26.96 -28.26 27.22
N ASP A 98 -25.83 -27.67 27.62
CA ASP A 98 -25.82 -26.49 28.50
C ASP A 98 -26.32 -25.25 27.72
N PRO A 99 -27.40 -24.59 28.17
CA PRO A 99 -27.99 -23.45 27.49
C PRO A 99 -27.07 -22.21 27.45
N ARG A 100 -26.17 -22.04 28.43
CA ARG A 100 -25.17 -20.95 28.41
C ARG A 100 -24.13 -21.20 27.34
N ILE A 101 -23.70 -22.45 27.16
CA ILE A 101 -22.75 -22.83 26.12
C ILE A 101 -23.38 -22.70 24.73
N ARG A 102 -24.67 -23.04 24.59
CA ARG A 102 -25.42 -22.80 23.34
C ARG A 102 -25.50 -21.31 22.99
N GLN A 103 -25.89 -20.46 23.95
CA GLN A 103 -25.96 -19.01 23.72
C GLN A 103 -24.58 -18.43 23.33
N ALA A 104 -23.52 -18.80 24.05
CA ALA A 104 -22.17 -18.35 23.73
C ALA A 104 -21.73 -18.81 22.33
N THR A 105 -22.12 -20.01 21.92
CA THR A 105 -21.84 -20.54 20.57
C THR A 105 -22.56 -19.73 19.49
N GLU A 106 -23.83 -19.39 19.71
CA GLU A 106 -24.61 -18.54 18.80
C GLU A 106 -24.02 -17.13 18.70
N ASP A 107 -23.64 -16.54 19.84
CA ASP A 107 -23.02 -15.21 19.90
C ASP A 107 -21.69 -15.19 19.12
N ILE A 108 -20.81 -16.18 19.34
CA ILE A 108 -19.54 -16.28 18.62
C ILE A 108 -19.78 -16.52 17.13
N SER A 109 -20.74 -17.37 16.75
CA SER A 109 -21.09 -17.63 15.35
C SER A 109 -21.60 -16.37 14.64
N SER A 110 -22.37 -15.53 15.34
CA SER A 110 -22.80 -14.22 14.86
C SER A 110 -21.61 -13.28 14.62
N LEU A 111 -20.68 -13.21 15.57
CA LEU A 111 -19.47 -12.39 15.44
C LEU A 111 -18.57 -12.85 14.30
N ILE A 112 -18.36 -14.16 14.16
CA ILE A 112 -17.61 -14.75 13.04
C ILE A 112 -18.26 -14.38 11.71
N SER A 113 -19.58 -14.49 11.58
CA SER A 113 -20.28 -14.14 10.34
C SER A 113 -20.06 -12.68 9.95
N LYS A 114 -20.16 -11.75 10.93
CA LYS A 114 -19.87 -10.32 10.71
C LYS A 114 -18.41 -10.06 10.31
N LEU A 115 -17.46 -10.80 10.89
CA LEU A 115 -16.04 -10.70 10.53
C LEU A 115 -15.81 -11.17 9.10
N LEU A 116 -16.38 -12.30 8.70
CA LEU A 116 -16.26 -12.83 7.34
C LEU A 116 -16.85 -11.86 6.29
N GLU A 117 -18.03 -11.28 6.55
CA GLU A 117 -18.60 -10.23 5.69
C GLU A 117 -17.70 -8.99 5.60
N SER A 118 -17.05 -8.60 6.71
CA SER A 118 -16.10 -7.48 6.70
C SER A 118 -14.86 -7.79 5.86
N HIS A 119 -14.33 -9.01 5.94
CA HIS A 119 -13.20 -9.44 5.13
C HIS A 119 -13.56 -9.49 3.65
N GLU A 120 -14.74 -9.98 3.28
CA GLU A 120 -15.23 -9.99 1.90
C GLU A 120 -15.25 -8.56 1.29
N LYS A 121 -15.82 -7.60 2.02
CA LYS A 121 -15.84 -6.19 1.59
C LYS A 121 -14.43 -5.61 1.40
N ARG A 122 -13.50 -5.89 2.32
CA ARG A 122 -12.11 -5.42 2.19
C ARG A 122 -11.40 -6.06 1.01
N VAL A 123 -11.58 -7.36 0.81
CA VAL A 123 -10.99 -8.09 -0.31
C VAL A 123 -11.50 -7.53 -1.64
N HIS A 124 -12.81 -7.28 -1.74
CA HIS A 124 -13.40 -6.68 -2.93
C HIS A 124 -12.82 -5.30 -3.24
N LEU A 125 -12.86 -4.37 -2.27
CA LEU A 125 -12.35 -2.99 -2.47
C LEU A 125 -10.85 -2.96 -2.78
N SER A 126 -10.06 -3.78 -2.10
CA SER A 126 -8.61 -3.86 -2.34
C SER A 126 -8.32 -4.39 -3.75
N GLY A 127 -9.05 -5.40 -4.20
CA GLY A 127 -8.95 -5.92 -5.56
C GLY A 127 -9.35 -4.90 -6.63
N GLU A 128 -10.42 -4.15 -6.41
CA GLU A 128 -10.84 -3.07 -7.31
C GLU A 128 -9.80 -1.94 -7.39
N LEU A 129 -9.21 -1.54 -6.26
CA LEU A 129 -8.19 -0.52 -6.21
C LEU A 129 -6.90 -0.96 -6.91
N ILE A 130 -6.45 -2.19 -6.68
CA ILE A 130 -5.29 -2.77 -7.38
C ILE A 130 -5.52 -2.74 -8.90
N LYS A 131 -6.70 -3.15 -9.36
CA LYS A 131 -7.04 -3.11 -10.78
C LYS A 131 -6.99 -1.69 -11.34
N ALA A 132 -7.59 -0.73 -10.65
CA ALA A 132 -7.58 0.68 -11.06
C ALA A 132 -6.16 1.25 -11.14
N ILE A 133 -5.28 0.87 -10.21
CA ILE A 133 -3.86 1.24 -10.23
C ILE A 133 -3.17 0.69 -11.49
N PHE A 134 -3.35 -0.59 -11.80
CA PHE A 134 -2.74 -1.20 -12.99
C PHE A 134 -3.26 -0.58 -14.29
N ASP A 135 -4.57 -0.33 -14.39
CA ASP A 135 -5.17 0.33 -15.55
C ASP A 135 -4.61 1.76 -15.74
N HIS A 136 -4.42 2.51 -14.64
CA HIS A 136 -3.78 3.82 -14.67
C HIS A 136 -2.32 3.75 -15.13
N ALA A 137 -1.53 2.85 -14.54
CA ALA A 137 -0.12 2.67 -14.91
C ALA A 137 0.04 2.30 -16.39
N LYS A 138 -0.83 1.42 -16.91
CA LYS A 138 -0.87 1.06 -18.33
C LYS A 138 -1.22 2.26 -19.21
N ALA A 139 -2.22 3.05 -18.83
CA ALA A 139 -2.61 4.24 -19.58
C ALA A 139 -1.49 5.28 -19.66
N CYS A 140 -0.74 5.47 -18.56
CA CYS A 140 0.46 6.32 -18.54
C CYS A 140 1.52 5.82 -19.53
N ALA A 141 1.88 4.53 -19.46
CA ALA A 141 2.88 3.93 -20.35
C ALA A 141 2.47 4.03 -21.84
N GLU A 142 1.20 3.79 -22.17
CA GLU A 142 0.70 3.94 -23.53
C GLU A 142 0.75 5.40 -24.01
N TRP A 143 0.47 6.36 -23.13
CA TRP A 143 0.54 7.77 -23.44
C TRP A 143 1.99 8.20 -23.72
N ASP A 144 2.96 7.73 -22.91
CA ASP A 144 4.38 8.04 -23.09
C ASP A 144 4.90 7.50 -24.43
N LEU A 145 4.58 6.25 -24.77
CA LEU A 145 4.89 5.64 -26.07
C LEU A 145 4.31 6.46 -27.25
N ARG A 146 3.11 7.03 -27.10
CA ARG A 146 2.52 7.89 -28.12
C ARG A 146 3.27 9.22 -28.26
N GLN A 147 3.76 9.81 -27.17
CA GLN A 147 4.54 11.05 -27.24
C GLN A 147 5.90 10.82 -27.88
N GLU A 148 6.61 9.75 -27.52
CA GLU A 148 7.90 9.40 -28.14
C GLU A 148 7.77 9.20 -29.65
N ARG A 149 6.72 8.49 -30.09
CA ARG A 149 6.40 8.32 -31.52
C ARG A 149 6.17 9.66 -32.21
N LYS A 150 5.39 10.56 -31.60
CA LYS A 150 5.14 11.91 -32.15
C LYS A 150 6.44 12.73 -32.27
N ALA A 151 7.26 12.75 -31.22
CA ALA A 151 8.53 13.47 -31.20
C ALA A 151 9.49 12.94 -32.28
N THR A 152 9.58 11.62 -32.44
CA THR A 152 10.41 10.97 -33.45
C THR A 152 9.96 11.33 -34.87
N ILE A 153 8.64 11.36 -35.13
CA ILE A 153 8.08 11.75 -36.44
C ILE A 153 8.37 13.23 -36.75
N GLN A 154 8.24 14.12 -35.77
CA GLN A 154 8.54 15.54 -35.93
C GLN A 154 10.03 15.78 -36.23
N GLN A 155 10.94 15.10 -35.52
CA GLN A 155 12.38 15.19 -35.80
C GLN A 155 12.74 14.72 -37.20
N ARG A 156 12.12 13.64 -37.69
CA ARG A 156 12.34 13.17 -39.07
C ARG A 156 11.90 14.22 -40.09
N ARG A 157 10.71 14.80 -39.94
CA ARG A 157 10.20 15.85 -40.84
C ARG A 157 11.08 17.11 -40.85
N ALA A 158 11.59 17.52 -39.69
CA ALA A 158 12.48 18.67 -39.56
C ALA A 158 13.86 18.44 -40.19
N ARG A 159 14.31 17.19 -40.36
CA ARG A 159 15.55 16.85 -41.08
C ARG A 159 15.36 16.66 -42.58
N SER A 160 14.13 16.49 -43.04
CA SER A 160 13.76 16.34 -44.46
C SER A 160 13.41 17.65 -45.17
N SER A 161 13.37 18.77 -44.43
CA SER A 161 13.03 20.11 -44.92
C SER A 161 14.26 21.00 -44.91
#